data_AF-A0A0C3QD70-F1
#
_entry.id   AF-A0A0C3QD70-F1
#
_cell.length_a   1.000
_cell.length_b   1.000
_cell.length_c   1.000
_cell.angle_alpha   90.00
_cell.angle_beta   90.00
_cell.angle_gamma   90.00
#
_symmetry.space_group_name_H-M   'P 1'
#
loop_
_entity.id
_entity.type
_entity.pdbx_description
1 polymer ?
#
loop_
_entity_poly.entity_id
_entity_poly.type
_entity_poly.pdbx_seq_one_letter_code
_entity_poly.pdbx_strand_id
1 'polypeptide(L)'
;MALRKALAESKRNFRLALLPVVLPIVYRTAHRFLTRRKEELDGSDPSVSGNKHLRIVKKLYNVLPALLSSPLFILLPEAIRVQVALYFLSTALYNFARLKARPQVKFEDDHDSKDNWRDYLPPVWTVSMLANTCLLWSFIFEPHAFPETYHDGFIEHCRRYLPISRTLEDVRRILNNTDHAKSIWSSPHNYLVCEVLHPTEVSCRKNFLSAFKEEANRFAPWAAGATAVSMLFSGRFQFGKRSFTTIVFDFVSSAFRGTTYLSGSVTTIWAISCVLQRILPVSKFSKTRWIINSSLSSMWILLLSRGRQVAISLFQFRLAVYSVWKIYKSRGGRSIKYVFRL
;
A
#
# COMPACT_ATOMS: atom_id res chain seq x y z
N MET A 1 -8.91 5.16 35.50
CA MET A 1 -8.29 6.27 34.74
C MET A 1 -7.44 5.77 33.56
N ALA A 2 -6.62 4.73 33.73
CA ALA A 2 -5.80 4.12 32.66
C ALA A 2 -6.61 3.56 31.47
N LEU A 3 -7.74 2.88 31.73
CA LEU A 3 -8.60 2.30 30.68
C LEU A 3 -9.21 3.35 29.74
N ARG A 4 -9.61 4.51 30.29
CA ARG A 4 -10.12 5.66 29.49
C ARG A 4 -9.04 6.29 28.64
N LYS A 5 -7.79 6.36 29.14
CA LYS A 5 -6.62 6.82 28.39
C LYS A 5 -6.30 5.88 27.23
N ALA A 6 -6.24 4.57 27.49
CA ALA A 6 -6.02 3.55 26.47
C ALA A 6 -7.13 3.52 25.39
N LEU A 7 -8.39 3.69 25.78
CA LEU A 7 -9.52 3.82 24.84
C LEU A 7 -9.48 5.11 24.01
N ALA A 8 -9.04 6.22 24.60
CA ALA A 8 -8.87 7.49 23.87
C ALA A 8 -7.71 7.43 22.88
N GLU A 9 -6.62 6.77 23.26
CA GLU A 9 -5.42 6.56 22.45
C GLU A 9 -5.69 5.57 21.31
N SER A 10 -6.40 4.48 21.60
CA SER A 10 -6.93 3.54 20.60
C SER A 10 -7.87 4.22 19.59
N LYS A 11 -8.81 5.05 20.06
CA LYS A 11 -9.69 5.84 19.17
C LYS A 11 -8.93 6.84 18.31
N ARG A 12 -7.89 7.47 18.84
CA ARG A 12 -7.02 8.41 18.11
C ARG A 12 -6.19 7.69 17.05
N ASN A 13 -5.62 6.54 17.39
CA ASN A 13 -4.85 5.70 16.48
C ASN A 13 -5.73 5.08 15.40
N PHE A 14 -6.95 4.66 15.75
CA PHE A 14 -7.95 4.20 14.80
C PHE A 14 -8.36 5.30 13.82
N ARG A 15 -8.63 6.52 14.29
CA ARG A 15 -8.93 7.68 13.42
C ARG A 15 -7.77 8.03 12.47
N LEU A 16 -6.53 7.97 12.96
CA LEU A 16 -5.33 8.22 12.16
C LEU A 16 -5.01 7.08 11.18
N ALA A 17 -5.36 5.83 11.51
CA ALA A 17 -5.24 4.67 10.64
C ALA A 17 -6.34 4.64 9.56
N LEU A 18 -7.54 5.14 9.88
CA LEU A 18 -8.65 5.27 8.94
C LEU A 18 -8.39 6.37 7.91
N LEU A 19 -7.69 7.44 8.29
CA LEU A 19 -7.42 8.61 7.44
C LEU A 19 -6.76 8.26 6.10
N PRO A 20 -5.65 7.48 6.02
CA PRO A 20 -5.03 7.14 4.74
C PRO A 20 -5.86 6.20 3.86
N VAL A 21 -6.89 5.55 4.41
CA VAL A 21 -7.84 4.69 3.67
C VAL A 21 -9.07 5.50 3.21
N VAL A 22 -9.60 6.35 4.08
CA VAL A 22 -10.79 7.17 3.82
C VAL A 22 -10.45 8.37 2.95
N LEU A 23 -9.32 9.03 3.15
CA LEU A 23 -8.94 10.24 2.42
C LEU A 23 -8.82 9.98 0.90
N PRO A 24 -8.21 8.87 0.41
CA PRO A 24 -8.24 8.55 -1.02
C PRO A 24 -9.62 8.16 -1.54
N ILE A 25 -10.47 7.54 -0.72
CA ILE A 25 -11.85 7.18 -1.09
C ILE A 25 -12.67 8.45 -1.25
N VAL A 26 -12.66 9.33 -0.23
CA VAL A 26 -13.31 10.65 -0.22
C VAL A 26 -12.78 11.52 -1.33
N TYR A 27 -11.46 11.57 -1.54
CA TYR A 27 -10.89 12.32 -2.66
C TYR A 27 -11.33 11.73 -4.00
N ARG A 28 -11.36 10.41 -4.20
CA ARG A 28 -11.79 9.82 -5.48
C ARG A 28 -13.28 9.99 -5.72
N THR A 29 -14.12 9.88 -4.70
CA THR A 29 -15.57 10.09 -4.83
C THR A 29 -15.86 11.56 -5.08
N ALA A 30 -15.21 12.47 -4.33
CA ALA A 30 -15.26 13.89 -4.58
C ALA A 30 -14.75 14.18 -6.00
N HIS A 31 -13.53 13.81 -6.36
CA HIS A 31 -12.97 14.04 -7.69
C HIS A 31 -13.84 13.48 -8.81
N ARG A 32 -14.36 12.25 -8.72
CA ARG A 32 -15.28 11.71 -9.75
C ARG A 32 -16.59 12.48 -9.83
N PHE A 33 -17.16 12.84 -8.68
CA PHE A 33 -18.38 13.65 -8.62
C PHE A 33 -18.13 15.03 -9.24
N LEU A 34 -17.00 15.64 -8.93
CA LEU A 34 -16.55 16.95 -9.41
C LEU A 34 -16.23 16.94 -10.91
N THR A 35 -15.53 15.92 -11.41
CA THR A 35 -15.19 15.81 -12.84
C THR A 35 -16.41 15.47 -13.68
N ARG A 36 -17.29 14.57 -13.22
CA ARG A 36 -18.52 14.24 -13.94
C ARG A 36 -19.45 15.46 -14.06
N ARG A 37 -19.57 16.24 -12.98
CA ARG A 37 -20.29 17.52 -12.98
C ARG A 37 -19.60 18.59 -13.84
N LYS A 38 -18.26 18.58 -13.93
CA LYS A 38 -17.49 19.47 -14.81
C LYS A 38 -17.70 19.13 -16.29
N GLU A 39 -17.72 17.84 -16.65
CA GLU A 39 -18.01 17.38 -18.01
C GLU A 39 -19.46 17.70 -18.42
N GLU A 40 -20.42 17.56 -17.50
CA GLU A 40 -21.81 18.03 -17.69
C GLU A 40 -21.88 19.56 -17.90
N LEU A 41 -20.97 20.33 -17.28
CA LEU A 41 -20.85 21.79 -17.37
C LEU A 41 -20.15 22.28 -18.65
N ASP A 42 -19.13 21.58 -19.14
CA ASP A 42 -18.41 21.95 -20.37
C ASP A 42 -19.24 21.57 -21.63
N GLY A 43 -20.23 20.69 -21.50
CA GLY A 43 -21.19 20.33 -22.56
C GLY A 43 -22.51 21.11 -22.53
N SER A 44 -22.73 22.01 -21.56
CA SER A 44 -23.95 22.81 -21.46
C SER A 44 -23.64 24.31 -21.54
N ASP A 45 -24.38 25.03 -22.37
CA ASP A 45 -24.18 26.46 -22.62
C ASP A 45 -24.15 27.25 -21.29
N PRO A 46 -23.15 28.14 -21.10
CA PRO A 46 -22.90 28.82 -19.82
C PRO A 46 -24.04 29.74 -19.36
N SER A 47 -25.04 30.00 -20.22
CA SER A 47 -26.23 30.80 -19.92
C SER A 47 -27.35 30.03 -19.20
N VAL A 48 -27.33 28.69 -19.17
CA VAL A 48 -28.48 27.88 -18.70
C VAL A 48 -28.32 27.34 -17.26
N SER A 49 -27.11 27.32 -16.69
CA SER A 49 -26.89 26.70 -15.36
C SER A 49 -27.10 27.67 -14.18
N GLY A 50 -28.37 27.80 -13.75
CA GLY A 50 -28.80 28.57 -12.58
C GLY A 50 -28.39 28.00 -11.21
N ASN A 51 -27.65 26.89 -11.15
CA ASN A 51 -27.36 26.20 -9.90
C ASN A 51 -26.16 26.80 -9.15
N LYS A 52 -26.43 27.68 -8.15
CA LYS A 52 -25.44 28.27 -7.24
C LYS A 52 -24.48 27.24 -6.62
N HIS A 53 -24.96 26.04 -6.30
CA HIS A 53 -24.15 24.95 -5.76
C HIS A 53 -23.05 24.48 -6.72
N LEU A 54 -23.29 24.47 -8.03
CA LEU A 54 -22.31 24.07 -9.05
C LEU A 54 -21.14 25.07 -9.14
N ARG A 55 -21.44 26.38 -9.00
CA ARG A 55 -20.42 27.44 -8.96
C ARG A 55 -19.54 27.36 -7.71
N ILE A 56 -20.14 27.07 -6.54
CA ILE A 56 -19.41 26.89 -5.28
C ILE A 56 -18.45 25.69 -5.40
N VAL A 57 -18.92 24.60 -5.99
CA VAL A 57 -18.15 23.39 -6.21
C VAL A 57 -16.95 23.62 -7.16
N LYS A 58 -17.16 24.35 -8.27
CA LYS A 58 -16.09 24.73 -9.21
C LYS A 58 -15.05 25.66 -8.54
N LYS A 59 -15.50 26.60 -7.70
CA LYS A 59 -14.62 27.44 -6.89
C LYS A 59 -13.82 26.61 -5.88
N LEU A 60 -14.46 25.70 -5.15
CA LEU A 60 -13.81 24.87 -4.15
C LEU A 60 -12.73 23.96 -4.78
N TYR A 61 -12.99 23.40 -5.95
CA TYR A 61 -12.01 22.59 -6.69
C TYR A 61 -10.73 23.36 -7.06
N ASN A 62 -10.86 24.65 -7.41
CA ASN A 62 -9.72 25.50 -7.76
C ASN A 62 -9.01 26.09 -6.52
N VAL A 63 -9.75 26.33 -5.43
CA VAL A 63 -9.24 26.91 -4.18
C VAL A 63 -8.55 25.86 -3.30
N LEU A 64 -8.99 24.60 -3.34
CA LEU A 64 -8.45 23.54 -2.51
C LEU A 64 -6.92 23.31 -2.75
N PRO A 65 -6.42 23.22 -4.00
CA PRO A 65 -4.97 23.18 -4.25
C PRO A 65 -4.24 24.41 -3.72
N ALA A 66 -4.82 25.60 -3.89
CA ALA A 66 -4.23 26.87 -3.45
C ALA A 66 -4.15 26.98 -1.91
N LEU A 67 -5.17 26.51 -1.18
CA LEU A 67 -5.18 26.44 0.27
C LEU A 67 -4.18 25.41 0.82
N LEU A 68 -3.95 24.32 0.09
CA LEU A 68 -3.03 23.27 0.50
C LEU A 68 -1.57 23.55 0.10
N SER A 69 -1.33 24.37 -0.93
CA SER A 69 -0.02 24.93 -1.25
C SER A 69 0.31 26.20 -0.44
N SER A 70 -0.64 26.69 0.36
CA SER A 70 -0.51 27.91 1.17
C SER A 70 0.21 27.64 2.51
N PRO A 71 0.84 28.66 3.13
CA PRO A 71 1.37 28.60 4.49
C PRO A 71 0.38 28.08 5.55
N LEU A 72 -0.94 28.14 5.28
CA LEU A 72 -1.98 27.54 6.13
C LEU A 72 -1.78 26.03 6.36
N PHE A 73 -1.05 25.34 5.48
CA PHE A 73 -0.69 23.93 5.66
C PHE A 73 0.12 23.67 6.94
N ILE A 74 0.79 24.69 7.49
CA ILE A 74 1.54 24.61 8.74
C ILE A 74 0.61 24.44 9.95
N LEU A 75 -0.64 24.91 9.88
CA LEU A 75 -1.63 24.81 10.97
C LEU A 75 -2.14 23.38 11.18
N LEU A 76 -1.92 22.47 10.22
CA LEU A 76 -2.29 21.06 10.37
C LEU A 76 -1.32 20.35 11.33
N PRO A 77 -1.83 19.46 12.21
CA PRO A 77 -0.98 18.62 13.03
C PRO A 77 0.06 17.88 12.19
N GLU A 78 1.30 17.77 12.69
CA GLU A 78 2.43 17.22 11.93
C GLU A 78 2.13 15.86 11.28
N ALA A 79 1.45 14.97 12.01
CA ALA A 79 1.06 13.65 11.52
C ALA A 79 0.15 13.72 10.27
N ILE A 80 -0.84 14.61 10.28
CA ILE A 80 -1.77 14.80 9.15
C ILE A 80 -1.04 15.50 8.01
N ARG A 81 -0.21 16.50 8.32
CA ARG A 81 0.59 17.25 7.36
C ARG A 81 1.47 16.32 6.52
N VAL A 82 2.20 15.41 7.15
CA VAL A 82 3.07 14.45 6.43
C VAL A 82 2.25 13.51 5.55
N GLN A 83 1.12 12.97 6.05
CA GLN A 83 0.27 12.08 5.26
C GLN A 83 -0.33 12.78 4.04
N VAL A 84 -0.80 14.02 4.21
CA VAL A 84 -1.37 14.83 3.13
C VAL A 84 -0.30 15.22 2.10
N ALA A 85 0.90 15.60 2.55
CA ALA A 85 2.02 15.89 1.66
C ALA A 85 2.42 14.66 0.82
N LEU A 86 2.54 13.49 1.45
CA LEU A 86 2.82 12.22 0.75
C LEU A 86 1.68 11.82 -0.20
N TYR A 87 0.43 12.11 0.17
CA TYR A 87 -0.71 11.92 -0.72
C TYR A 87 -0.61 12.78 -1.97
N PHE A 88 -0.33 14.08 -1.84
CA PHE A 88 -0.14 14.95 -2.99
C PHE A 88 1.06 14.57 -3.83
N LEU A 89 2.21 14.26 -3.20
CA LEU A 89 3.40 13.81 -3.91
C LEU A 89 3.11 12.57 -4.76
N SER A 90 2.55 11.52 -4.15
CA SER A 90 2.23 10.28 -4.85
C SER A 90 1.19 10.47 -5.97
N THR A 91 0.19 11.32 -5.74
CA THR A 91 -0.85 11.63 -6.73
C THR A 91 -0.30 12.48 -7.88
N ALA A 92 0.55 13.46 -7.57
CA ALA A 92 1.19 14.31 -8.56
C ALA A 92 2.14 13.50 -9.45
N LEU A 93 2.99 12.65 -8.86
CA LEU A 93 3.87 11.74 -9.61
C LEU A 93 3.07 10.79 -10.50
N TYR A 94 1.98 10.21 -9.98
CA TYR A 94 1.12 9.33 -10.76
C TYR A 94 0.47 10.05 -11.95
N ASN A 95 -0.07 11.24 -11.74
CA ASN A 95 -0.67 12.02 -12.82
C ASN A 95 0.39 12.49 -13.82
N PHE A 96 1.57 12.91 -13.35
CA PHE A 96 2.69 13.28 -14.21
C PHE A 96 3.12 12.13 -15.12
N ALA A 97 3.24 10.92 -14.58
CA ALA A 97 3.54 9.72 -15.34
C ALA A 97 2.41 9.36 -16.34
N ARG A 98 1.15 9.63 -15.99
CA ARG A 98 -0.02 9.31 -16.84
C ARG A 98 -0.39 10.40 -17.84
N LEU A 99 0.16 11.60 -17.74
CA LEU A 99 -0.04 12.64 -18.73
C LEU A 99 0.63 12.17 -20.03
N LYS A 100 -0.14 11.51 -20.88
CA LYS A 100 0.17 11.44 -22.32
C LYS A 100 0.34 12.90 -22.74
N ALA A 101 1.46 13.24 -23.39
CA ALA A 101 1.66 14.57 -23.93
C ALA A 101 0.34 14.98 -24.60
N ARG A 102 -0.22 16.14 -24.22
CA ARG A 102 -1.41 16.65 -24.91
C ARG A 102 -1.12 16.51 -26.41
N PRO A 103 -2.07 16.05 -27.24
CA PRO A 103 -1.92 16.26 -28.66
C PRO A 103 -1.85 17.79 -28.82
N GLN A 104 -0.62 18.31 -28.95
CA GLN A 104 -0.39 19.59 -29.59
C GLN A 104 -1.11 19.48 -30.93
N VAL A 105 -1.81 20.54 -31.30
CA VAL A 105 -2.53 20.70 -32.56
C VAL A 105 -1.76 19.96 -33.65
N LYS A 106 -2.37 18.90 -34.21
CA LYS A 106 -1.80 18.23 -35.38
C LYS A 106 -1.78 19.26 -36.50
N PHE A 107 -0.60 19.80 -36.79
CA PHE A 107 -0.36 20.36 -38.11
C PHE A 107 -0.25 19.19 -39.08
N GLU A 108 -0.85 19.32 -40.25
CA GLU A 108 -1.19 18.25 -41.19
C GLU A 108 0.03 17.53 -41.81
N ASP A 109 1.25 17.99 -41.52
CA ASP A 109 2.49 17.52 -42.17
C ASP A 109 3.52 16.85 -41.22
N ASP A 110 3.16 16.43 -40.00
CA ASP A 110 4.12 15.76 -39.10
C ASP A 110 4.00 14.22 -39.18
N HIS A 111 4.71 13.64 -40.15
CA HIS A 111 4.70 12.21 -40.44
C HIS A 111 5.58 11.36 -39.49
N ASP A 112 5.94 11.87 -38.31
CA ASP A 112 6.73 11.11 -37.33
C ASP A 112 6.37 11.53 -35.89
N SER A 113 5.22 11.06 -35.41
CA SER A 113 4.76 11.24 -34.03
C SER A 113 5.70 10.51 -33.06
N LYS A 114 6.79 11.19 -32.69
CA LYS A 114 7.82 10.77 -31.74
C LYS A 114 7.26 10.05 -30.52
N ASP A 115 7.76 8.84 -30.30
CA ASP A 115 7.58 8.05 -29.08
C ASP A 115 7.75 8.92 -27.83
N ASN A 116 6.70 9.01 -27.03
CA ASN A 116 6.77 9.74 -25.78
C ASN A 116 7.60 8.90 -24.80
N TRP A 117 8.71 9.42 -24.28
CA TRP A 117 9.56 8.68 -23.32
C TRP A 117 8.77 8.12 -22.13
N ARG A 118 7.63 8.73 -21.80
CA ARG A 118 6.70 8.30 -20.75
C ARG A 118 6.05 6.94 -21.03
N ASP A 119 5.97 6.51 -22.28
CA ASP A 119 5.43 5.21 -22.67
C ASP A 119 6.38 4.06 -22.28
N TYR A 120 7.67 4.35 -22.03
CA TYR A 120 8.64 3.40 -21.47
C TYR A 120 8.66 3.37 -19.93
N LEU A 121 7.80 4.13 -19.25
CA LEU A 121 7.71 4.07 -17.80
C LEU A 121 7.21 2.69 -17.35
N PRO A 122 7.81 2.12 -16.29
CA PRO A 122 7.43 0.80 -15.84
C PRO A 122 5.99 0.81 -15.35
N PRO A 123 5.26 -0.32 -15.53
CA PRO A 123 3.86 -0.39 -15.17
C PRO A 123 3.68 -0.22 -13.66
N VAL A 124 2.55 0.36 -13.23
CA VAL A 124 2.32 0.81 -11.84
C VAL A 124 2.43 -0.28 -10.78
N TRP A 125 2.28 -1.56 -11.15
CA TRP A 125 2.49 -2.66 -10.23
C TRP A 125 3.96 -2.82 -9.80
N THR A 126 4.93 -2.39 -10.61
CA THR A 126 6.36 -2.38 -10.23
C THR A 126 6.64 -1.42 -9.07
N VAL A 127 5.88 -0.32 -8.98
CA VAL A 127 5.96 0.62 -7.84
C VAL A 127 5.59 -0.09 -6.54
N SER A 128 4.62 -1.00 -6.56
CA SER A 128 4.28 -1.82 -5.40
C SER A 128 5.40 -2.77 -5.01
N MET A 129 6.07 -3.41 -5.98
CA MET A 129 7.24 -4.26 -5.70
C MET A 129 8.38 -3.49 -5.03
N LEU A 130 8.74 -2.32 -5.56
CA LEU A 130 9.79 -1.48 -4.98
C LEU A 130 9.38 -0.97 -3.59
N ALA A 131 8.14 -0.50 -3.45
CA ALA A 131 7.64 0.01 -2.18
C ALA A 131 7.60 -1.08 -1.09
N ASN A 132 7.08 -2.26 -1.41
CA ASN A 132 7.07 -3.39 -0.47
C ASN A 132 8.48 -3.89 -0.16
N THR A 133 9.40 -3.82 -1.12
CA THR A 133 10.81 -4.13 -0.86
C THR A 133 11.40 -3.18 0.17
N CYS A 134 11.19 -1.87 0.03
CA CYS A 134 11.61 -0.90 1.04
C CYS A 134 10.92 -1.15 2.40
N LEU A 135 9.64 -1.52 2.40
CA LEU A 135 8.89 -1.80 3.62
C LEU A 135 9.41 -3.06 4.33
N LEU A 136 9.57 -4.19 3.65
CA LEU A 136 10.11 -5.39 4.28
C LEU A 136 11.55 -5.18 4.74
N TRP A 137 12.35 -4.46 3.94
CA TRP A 137 13.71 -4.09 4.34
C TRP A 137 13.72 -3.29 5.65
N SER A 138 12.90 -2.25 5.75
CA SER A 138 12.79 -1.46 6.98
C SER A 138 12.24 -2.28 8.15
N PHE A 139 11.30 -3.20 7.92
CA PHE A 139 10.79 -4.09 8.95
C PHE A 139 11.86 -5.00 9.57
N ILE A 140 12.77 -5.53 8.75
CA ILE A 140 13.80 -6.48 9.19
C ILE A 140 15.02 -5.76 9.78
N PHE A 141 15.51 -4.71 9.10
CA PHE A 141 16.81 -4.10 9.42
C PHE A 141 16.72 -2.79 10.21
N GLU A 142 15.60 -2.06 10.14
CA GLU A 142 15.46 -0.71 10.72
C GLU A 142 14.06 -0.53 11.35
N PRO A 143 13.71 -1.32 12.39
CA PRO A 143 12.35 -1.43 12.88
C PRO A 143 11.78 -0.11 13.44
N HIS A 144 12.62 0.80 13.92
CA HIS A 144 12.20 2.14 14.39
C HIS A 144 11.64 3.02 13.26
N ALA A 145 12.00 2.74 12.02
CA ALA A 145 11.53 3.49 10.86
C ALA A 145 10.23 2.95 10.27
N PHE A 146 9.83 1.72 10.63
CA PHE A 146 8.65 1.08 10.10
C PHE A 146 7.35 1.74 10.63
N PRO A 147 6.26 1.84 9.85
CA PRO A 147 5.02 2.47 10.31
C PRO A 147 4.29 1.58 11.33
N GLU A 148 4.05 2.09 12.55
CA GLU A 148 3.42 1.34 13.66
C GLU A 148 2.04 0.78 13.32
N THR A 149 1.18 1.54 12.65
CA THR A 149 -0.15 1.06 12.25
C THR A 149 -0.11 -0.09 11.24
N TYR A 150 0.96 -0.15 10.43
CA TYR A 150 1.18 -1.23 9.49
C TYR A 150 1.87 -2.44 10.14
N HIS A 151 2.67 -2.19 11.18
CA HIS A 151 3.37 -3.20 11.99
C HIS A 151 2.41 -4.17 12.67
N ASP A 152 1.45 -3.64 13.42
CA ASP A 152 0.57 -4.47 14.25
C ASP A 152 -0.30 -5.37 13.37
N GLY A 153 -0.83 -4.80 12.28
CA GLY A 153 -1.56 -5.56 11.28
C GLY A 153 -0.68 -6.61 10.58
N PHE A 154 0.57 -6.29 10.23
CA PHE A 154 1.45 -7.27 9.59
C PHE A 154 1.77 -8.45 10.51
N ILE A 155 2.08 -8.21 11.79
CA ILE A 155 2.41 -9.26 12.76
C ILE A 155 1.22 -10.17 13.03
N GLU A 156 0.02 -9.61 13.17
CA GLU A 156 -1.21 -10.38 13.38
C GLU A 156 -1.41 -11.44 12.29
N HIS A 157 -1.08 -11.09 11.04
CA HIS A 157 -1.22 -11.96 9.87
C HIS A 157 0.04 -12.77 9.54
N CYS A 158 1.07 -12.70 10.41
CA CYS A 158 2.27 -13.51 10.29
C CYS A 158 2.39 -14.56 11.39
N ARG A 159 1.43 -14.66 12.32
CA ARG A 159 1.54 -15.52 13.53
C ARG A 159 1.84 -16.99 13.24
N ARG A 160 1.44 -17.51 12.08
CA ARG A 160 1.75 -18.89 11.68
C ARG A 160 3.23 -19.11 11.36
N TYR A 161 3.90 -18.07 10.85
CA TYR A 161 5.33 -18.04 10.53
C TYR A 161 6.20 -17.33 11.58
N LEU A 162 5.59 -16.50 12.43
CA LEU A 162 6.22 -15.78 13.54
C LEU A 162 5.60 -16.32 14.84
N PRO A 163 6.08 -17.47 15.36
CA PRO A 163 5.49 -18.07 16.55
C PRO A 163 5.62 -17.14 17.75
N ILE A 164 4.54 -17.05 18.53
CA ILE A 164 4.42 -16.19 19.73
C ILE A 164 5.47 -16.54 20.81
N SER A 165 6.01 -17.77 20.76
CA SER A 165 7.00 -18.28 21.72
C SER A 165 8.38 -17.62 21.62
N ARG A 166 8.67 -16.87 20.55
CA ARG A 166 9.91 -16.09 20.39
C ARG A 166 9.56 -14.61 20.33
N THR A 167 10.35 -13.76 20.97
CA THR A 167 10.16 -12.32 20.81
C THR A 167 10.44 -11.95 19.36
N LEU A 168 9.70 -10.99 18.81
CA LEU A 168 9.92 -10.53 17.44
C LEU A 168 11.37 -10.09 17.20
N GLU A 169 12.02 -9.59 18.24
CA GLU A 169 13.42 -9.19 18.21
C GLU A 169 14.38 -10.37 18.06
N ASP A 170 14.08 -11.52 18.68
CA ASP A 170 14.85 -12.75 18.48
C ASP A 170 14.73 -13.25 17.04
N VAL A 171 13.52 -13.22 16.49
CA VAL A 171 13.29 -13.62 15.09
C VAL A 171 14.04 -12.67 14.17
N ARG A 172 13.94 -11.35 14.38
CA ARG A 172 14.69 -10.35 13.59
C ARG A 172 16.19 -10.57 13.71
N ARG A 173 16.73 -10.82 14.90
CA ARG A 173 18.17 -11.06 15.08
C ARG A 173 18.63 -12.24 14.23
N ILE A 174 17.83 -13.31 14.16
CA ILE A 174 18.16 -14.49 13.36
C ILE A 174 18.00 -14.21 11.86
N LEU A 175 16.97 -13.46 11.45
CA LEU A 175 16.75 -13.08 10.04
C LEU A 175 17.76 -12.04 9.53
N ASN A 176 18.22 -11.16 10.43
CA ASN A 176 19.29 -10.19 10.17
C ASN A 176 20.65 -10.88 10.09
N ASN A 177 20.83 -12.00 10.81
CA ASN A 177 22.04 -12.78 10.70
C ASN A 177 22.12 -13.40 9.31
N THR A 178 23.10 -12.94 8.55
CA THR A 178 23.27 -13.21 7.12
C THR A 178 23.67 -14.65 6.83
N ASP A 179 24.25 -15.29 7.84
CA ASP A 179 24.70 -16.66 7.79
C ASP A 179 23.53 -17.53 8.24
N HIS A 180 22.76 -18.04 7.28
CA HIS A 180 21.75 -19.05 7.55
C HIS A 180 22.43 -20.33 8.02
N ALA A 181 22.75 -20.35 9.31
CA ALA A 181 23.39 -21.46 9.97
C ALA A 181 22.56 -22.72 9.74
N LYS A 182 23.26 -23.84 9.57
CA LYS A 182 22.62 -25.14 9.72
C LYS A 182 22.00 -25.19 11.11
N SER A 183 20.82 -25.78 11.20
CA SER A 183 20.17 -26.03 12.48
C SER A 183 21.07 -26.89 13.38
N ILE A 184 20.82 -26.84 14.68
CA ILE A 184 21.52 -27.67 15.65
C ILE A 184 21.12 -29.13 15.43
N TRP A 185 22.03 -30.07 15.70
CA TRP A 185 21.90 -31.52 15.47
C TRP A 185 20.63 -32.19 16.02
N SER A 186 19.88 -31.52 16.90
CA SER A 186 18.60 -31.99 17.48
C SER A 186 17.34 -31.48 16.75
N SER A 187 17.48 -30.66 15.71
CA SER A 187 16.37 -30.05 14.99
C SER A 187 15.94 -30.92 13.80
N PRO A 188 14.64 -31.11 13.57
CA PRO A 188 14.16 -31.82 12.38
C PRO A 188 14.27 -30.96 11.10
N HIS A 189 14.68 -29.69 11.21
CA HIS A 189 14.98 -28.83 10.08
C HIS A 189 16.46 -28.92 9.71
N ASN A 190 16.82 -28.60 8.46
CA ASN A 190 18.23 -28.50 8.03
C ASN A 190 18.81 -27.08 8.18
N TYR A 191 17.95 -26.07 8.30
CA TYR A 191 18.32 -24.65 8.31
C TYR A 191 17.66 -23.95 9.50
N LEU A 192 18.40 -23.06 10.16
CA LEU A 192 17.93 -22.31 11.33
C LEU A 192 16.70 -21.43 11.01
N VAL A 193 16.64 -20.82 9.82
CA VAL A 193 15.49 -19.98 9.43
C VAL A 193 14.20 -20.79 9.35
N CYS A 194 14.24 -22.03 8.85
CA CYS A 194 13.06 -22.91 8.86
C CYS A 194 12.60 -23.25 10.27
N GLU A 195 13.56 -23.56 11.16
CA GLU A 195 13.27 -23.87 12.55
C GLU A 195 12.61 -22.70 13.28
N VAL A 196 13.08 -21.48 13.02
CA VAL A 196 12.51 -20.26 13.63
C VAL A 196 11.14 -19.95 13.06
N LEU A 197 10.98 -20.08 11.74
CA LEU A 197 9.74 -19.70 11.07
C LEU A 197 8.61 -20.72 11.25
N HIS A 198 8.92 -22.01 11.32
CA HIS A 198 7.89 -23.05 11.42
C HIS A 198 8.35 -24.28 12.21
N PRO A 199 8.62 -24.12 13.52
CA PRO A 199 9.25 -25.17 14.35
C PRO A 199 8.44 -26.47 14.45
N THR A 200 7.12 -26.40 14.27
CA THR A 200 6.22 -27.55 14.42
C THR A 200 6.11 -28.41 13.16
N GLU A 201 6.36 -27.84 11.99
CA GLU A 201 6.08 -28.49 10.69
C GLU A 201 7.36 -28.60 9.87
N VAL A 202 7.87 -29.82 9.70
CA VAL A 202 9.14 -30.07 9.00
C VAL A 202 9.07 -29.75 7.51
N SER A 203 7.89 -29.90 6.90
CA SER A 203 7.71 -29.67 5.46
C SER A 203 7.35 -28.22 5.16
N CYS A 204 8.25 -27.50 4.49
CA CYS A 204 8.03 -26.11 4.04
C CYS A 204 6.75 -25.97 3.20
N ARG A 205 6.43 -26.96 2.34
CA ARG A 205 5.26 -26.93 1.46
C ARG A 205 3.95 -27.10 2.25
N LYS A 206 3.91 -28.03 3.20
CA LYS A 206 2.73 -28.22 4.07
C LYS A 206 2.50 -27.00 4.96
N ASN A 207 3.58 -26.43 5.50
CA ASN A 207 3.49 -25.19 6.27
C ASN A 207 2.96 -24.04 5.42
N PHE A 208 3.47 -23.86 4.19
CA PHE A 208 2.97 -22.83 3.26
C PHE A 208 1.48 -22.97 2.95
N LEU A 209 1.02 -24.16 2.59
CA LEU A 209 -0.40 -24.38 2.24
C LEU A 209 -1.32 -24.15 3.45
N SER A 210 -0.91 -24.63 4.63
CA SER A 210 -1.68 -24.42 5.86
C SER A 210 -1.72 -22.94 6.26
N ALA A 211 -0.57 -22.25 6.22
CA ALA A 211 -0.48 -20.81 6.48
C ALA A 211 -1.30 -20.01 5.47
N PHE A 212 -1.23 -20.33 4.18
CA PHE A 212 -2.01 -19.64 3.15
C PHE A 212 -3.51 -19.77 3.40
N LYS A 213 -3.99 -20.98 3.74
CA LYS A 213 -5.39 -21.22 4.07
C LYS A 213 -5.84 -20.46 5.31
N GLU A 214 -5.04 -20.49 6.37
CA GLU A 214 -5.35 -19.83 7.64
C GLU A 214 -5.36 -18.30 7.49
N GLU A 215 -4.34 -17.73 6.87
CA GLU A 215 -4.27 -16.29 6.63
C GLU A 215 -5.35 -15.85 5.63
N ALA A 216 -5.69 -16.67 4.63
CA ALA A 216 -6.81 -16.36 3.73
C ALA A 216 -8.14 -16.28 4.49
N ASN A 217 -8.39 -17.19 5.44
CA ASN A 217 -9.60 -17.14 6.27
C ASN A 217 -9.64 -15.89 7.16
N ARG A 218 -8.50 -15.44 7.69
CA ARG A 218 -8.40 -14.19 8.47
C ARG A 218 -8.60 -12.94 7.62
N PHE A 219 -8.04 -12.92 6.41
CA PHE A 219 -8.18 -11.79 5.48
C PHE A 219 -9.54 -11.71 4.77
N ALA A 220 -10.26 -12.83 4.64
CA ALA A 220 -11.54 -12.90 3.95
C ALA A 220 -12.58 -11.85 4.42
N PRO A 221 -12.88 -11.70 5.72
CA PRO A 221 -13.86 -10.71 6.18
C PRO A 221 -13.40 -9.26 5.90
N TRP A 222 -12.10 -8.97 6.08
CA TRP A 222 -11.56 -7.65 5.81
C TRP A 222 -11.62 -7.29 4.32
N ALA A 223 -11.20 -8.22 3.45
CA ALA A 223 -11.23 -8.04 2.00
C ALA A 223 -12.66 -7.92 1.45
N ALA A 224 -13.60 -8.68 2.00
CA ALA A 224 -15.02 -8.56 1.71
C ALA A 224 -15.57 -7.19 2.12
N GLY A 225 -15.30 -6.74 3.36
CA GLY A 225 -15.71 -5.42 3.84
C GLY A 225 -15.14 -4.26 3.00
N ALA A 226 -13.85 -4.30 2.68
CA ALA A 226 -13.21 -3.30 1.82
C ALA A 226 -13.83 -3.28 0.40
N THR A 227 -14.17 -4.45 -0.14
CA THR A 227 -14.85 -4.56 -1.43
C THR A 227 -16.27 -3.99 -1.38
N ALA A 228 -17.03 -4.29 -0.33
CA ALA A 228 -18.38 -3.77 -0.13
C ALA A 228 -18.37 -2.24 -0.09
N VAL A 229 -17.50 -1.66 0.75
CA VAL A 229 -17.30 -0.20 0.84
C VAL A 229 -16.92 0.39 -0.52
N SER A 230 -15.97 -0.20 -1.23
CA SER A 230 -15.55 0.28 -2.55
C SER A 230 -16.68 0.24 -3.58
N MET A 231 -17.56 -0.77 -3.54
CA MET A 231 -18.69 -0.90 -4.45
C MET A 231 -19.81 0.10 -4.12
N LEU A 232 -20.07 0.37 -2.84
CA LEU A 232 -21.01 1.39 -2.37
C LEU A 232 -20.59 2.77 -2.87
N PHE A 233 -19.35 3.17 -2.63
CA PHE A 233 -18.84 4.48 -3.04
C PHE A 233 -18.66 4.64 -4.56
N SER A 234 -18.50 3.55 -5.29
CA SER A 234 -18.38 3.60 -6.76
C SER A 234 -19.74 3.62 -7.46
N GLY A 235 -20.86 3.61 -6.72
CA GLY A 235 -22.20 3.53 -7.30
C GLY A 235 -22.44 2.25 -8.09
N ARG A 236 -21.72 1.16 -7.77
CA ARG A 236 -21.85 -0.14 -8.45
C ARG A 236 -23.04 -0.95 -7.94
N PHE A 237 -23.56 -0.61 -6.76
CA PHE A 237 -24.82 -1.13 -6.21
C PHE A 237 -26.05 -0.40 -6.78
N GLN A 238 -26.12 -0.27 -8.11
CA GLN A 238 -27.34 0.21 -8.76
C GLN A 238 -28.29 -0.98 -8.95
N PHE A 239 -28.97 -1.34 -7.87
CA PHE A 239 -30.08 -2.28 -7.88
C PHE A 239 -31.17 -1.70 -8.81
N GLY A 240 -31.32 -2.30 -10.00
CA GLY A 240 -32.24 -1.83 -11.05
C GLY A 240 -31.65 -1.78 -12.46
N LYS A 241 -30.32 -1.60 -12.61
CA LYS A 241 -29.65 -1.61 -13.94
C LYS A 241 -28.77 -2.83 -14.21
N ARG A 242 -28.47 -3.62 -13.17
CA ARG A 242 -27.64 -4.83 -13.27
C ARG A 242 -28.37 -5.99 -12.61
N SER A 243 -28.19 -7.19 -13.14
CA SER A 243 -28.68 -8.41 -12.50
C SER A 243 -27.99 -8.59 -11.15
N PHE A 244 -28.77 -9.07 -10.17
CA PHE A 244 -28.27 -9.38 -8.83
C PHE A 244 -27.10 -10.38 -8.87
N THR A 245 -27.19 -11.37 -9.75
CA THR A 245 -26.16 -12.40 -9.95
C THR A 245 -24.82 -11.81 -10.36
N THR A 246 -24.81 -10.83 -11.27
CA THR A 246 -23.56 -10.16 -11.68
C THR A 246 -22.97 -9.32 -10.55
N ILE A 247 -23.80 -8.64 -9.75
CA ILE A 247 -23.33 -7.86 -8.59
C ILE A 247 -22.67 -8.78 -7.56
N VAL A 248 -23.32 -9.91 -7.24
CA VAL A 248 -22.78 -10.90 -6.30
C VAL A 248 -21.50 -11.53 -6.83
N PHE A 249 -21.46 -11.93 -8.10
CA PHE A 249 -20.28 -12.51 -8.71
C PHE A 249 -19.09 -11.54 -8.73
N ASP A 250 -19.32 -10.28 -9.11
CA ASP A 250 -18.29 -9.22 -9.09
C ASP A 250 -17.76 -9.01 -7.66
N PHE A 251 -18.66 -9.04 -6.67
CA PHE A 251 -18.30 -8.89 -5.26
C PHE A 251 -17.43 -10.05 -4.78
N VAL A 252 -17.90 -11.29 -4.97
CA VAL A 252 -17.19 -12.51 -4.56
C VAL A 252 -15.84 -12.61 -5.26
N SER A 253 -15.79 -12.39 -6.57
CA SER A 253 -14.55 -12.40 -7.35
C SER A 253 -13.56 -11.34 -6.88
N SER A 254 -14.04 -10.12 -6.59
CA SER A 254 -13.19 -9.04 -6.07
C SER A 254 -12.71 -9.30 -4.64
N ALA A 255 -13.57 -9.82 -3.77
CA ALA A 255 -13.21 -10.20 -2.40
C ALA A 255 -12.17 -11.32 -2.43
N PHE A 256 -12.42 -12.39 -3.20
CA PHE A 256 -11.49 -13.50 -3.38
C PHE A 256 -10.13 -13.05 -3.89
N ARG A 257 -10.07 -12.25 -4.97
CA ARG A 257 -8.81 -11.67 -5.48
C ARG A 257 -8.09 -10.83 -4.42
N GLY A 258 -8.83 -10.09 -3.61
CA GLY A 258 -8.30 -9.31 -2.49
C GLY A 258 -7.68 -10.18 -1.39
N THR A 259 -8.40 -11.21 -0.95
CA THR A 259 -7.96 -12.18 0.05
C THR A 259 -6.72 -12.94 -0.43
N THR A 260 -6.77 -13.47 -1.65
CA THR A 260 -5.66 -14.18 -2.28
C THR A 260 -4.43 -13.28 -2.44
N TYR A 261 -4.62 -12.01 -2.78
CA TYR A 261 -3.53 -11.03 -2.82
C TYR A 261 -2.85 -10.86 -1.46
N LEU A 262 -3.62 -10.61 -0.39
CA LEU A 262 -3.07 -10.34 0.95
C LEU A 262 -2.42 -11.59 1.55
N SER A 263 -3.15 -12.70 1.59
CA SER A 263 -2.65 -13.98 2.11
C SER A 263 -1.46 -14.47 1.30
N GLY A 264 -1.56 -14.43 -0.03
CA GLY A 264 -0.48 -14.83 -0.94
C GLY A 264 0.77 -13.99 -0.74
N SER A 265 0.65 -12.67 -0.68
CA SER A 265 1.82 -11.78 -0.48
C SER A 265 2.53 -12.09 0.84
N VAL A 266 1.80 -12.15 1.95
CA VAL A 266 2.38 -12.36 3.28
C VAL A 266 3.02 -13.74 3.42
N THR A 267 2.32 -14.80 3.03
CA THR A 267 2.85 -16.17 3.15
C THR A 267 4.00 -16.43 2.20
N THR A 268 4.00 -15.81 1.02
CA THR A 268 5.08 -15.94 0.04
C THR A 268 6.38 -15.28 0.52
N ILE A 269 6.32 -14.16 1.26
CA ILE A 269 7.53 -13.55 1.88
C ILE A 269 8.28 -14.59 2.73
N TRP A 270 7.56 -15.33 3.57
CA TRP A 270 8.19 -16.29 4.47
C TRP A 270 8.59 -17.57 3.73
N ALA A 271 7.73 -18.08 2.83
CA ALA A 271 8.03 -19.28 2.05
C ALA A 271 9.23 -19.11 1.12
N ILE A 272 9.35 -17.97 0.43
CA ILE A 272 10.49 -17.69 -0.45
C ILE A 272 11.78 -17.56 0.35
N SER A 273 11.75 -17.07 1.60
CA SER A 273 12.92 -17.10 2.48
C SER A 273 13.46 -18.52 2.65
N CYS A 274 12.56 -19.50 2.85
CA CYS A 274 12.92 -20.92 2.95
C CYS A 274 13.45 -21.52 1.64
N VAL A 275 13.06 -20.98 0.49
CA VAL A 275 13.55 -21.41 -0.84
C VAL A 275 14.91 -20.79 -1.15
N LEU A 276 15.07 -19.49 -0.91
CA LEU A 276 16.30 -18.75 -1.23
C LEU A 276 17.49 -19.24 -0.41
N GLN A 277 17.31 -19.69 0.82
CA GLN A 277 18.40 -20.31 1.60
C GLN A 277 18.92 -21.62 0.98
N ARG A 278 18.10 -22.33 0.19
CA ARG A 278 18.51 -23.58 -0.48
C ARG A 278 19.20 -23.31 -1.82
N ILE A 279 18.81 -22.23 -2.49
CA ILE A 279 19.32 -21.87 -3.82
C ILE A 279 20.59 -21.03 -3.72
N LEU A 280 20.67 -20.10 -2.75
CA LEU A 280 21.76 -19.11 -2.67
C LEU A 280 22.81 -19.46 -1.61
N PRO A 281 24.12 -19.35 -1.92
CA PRO A 281 25.21 -19.78 -1.04
C PRO A 281 25.37 -18.84 0.16
N VAL A 282 25.48 -19.39 1.38
CA VAL A 282 25.41 -18.69 2.68
C VAL A 282 26.20 -17.38 2.75
N SER A 283 27.42 -17.33 2.20
CA SER A 283 28.32 -16.16 2.30
C SER A 283 28.08 -15.05 1.27
N LYS A 284 27.24 -15.26 0.25
CA LYS A 284 26.99 -14.26 -0.82
C LYS A 284 25.53 -13.82 -0.86
N PHE A 285 25.32 -12.52 -1.09
CA PHE A 285 24.00 -11.90 -1.35
C PHE A 285 23.00 -11.92 -0.20
N SER A 286 23.44 -11.97 1.06
CA SER A 286 22.56 -12.05 2.22
C SER A 286 21.48 -10.96 2.28
N LYS A 287 21.88 -9.71 2.03
CA LYS A 287 20.98 -8.55 1.93
C LYS A 287 20.11 -8.60 0.67
N THR A 288 20.70 -8.90 -0.48
CA THR A 288 19.99 -8.94 -1.77
C THR A 288 18.91 -10.02 -1.82
N ARG A 289 19.01 -11.08 -1.02
CA ARG A 289 17.94 -12.09 -0.87
C ARG A 289 16.62 -11.48 -0.43
N TRP A 290 16.66 -10.58 0.55
CA TRP A 290 15.46 -9.91 1.04
C TRP A 290 14.83 -9.01 -0.02
N ILE A 291 15.66 -8.44 -0.91
CA ILE A 291 15.18 -7.65 -2.07
C ILE A 291 14.43 -8.56 -3.05
N ILE A 292 15.03 -9.69 -3.42
CA ILE A 292 14.42 -10.68 -4.34
C ILE A 292 13.14 -11.25 -3.73
N ASN A 293 13.20 -11.63 -2.45
CA ASN A 293 12.07 -12.16 -1.70
C ASN A 293 10.87 -11.19 -1.71
N SER A 294 11.09 -9.95 -1.30
CA SER A 294 10.05 -8.91 -1.27
C SER A 294 9.48 -8.62 -2.66
N SER A 295 10.33 -8.65 -3.68
CA SER A 295 9.93 -8.41 -5.06
C SER A 295 9.00 -9.50 -5.56
N LEU A 296 9.37 -10.77 -5.38
CA LEU A 296 8.58 -11.92 -5.81
C LEU A 296 7.26 -12.04 -5.04
N SER A 297 7.28 -11.81 -3.73
CA SER A 297 6.06 -11.83 -2.93
C SER A 297 5.09 -10.70 -3.28
N SER A 298 5.58 -9.60 -3.84
CA SER A 298 4.71 -8.50 -4.28
C SER A 298 4.00 -8.77 -5.60
N MET A 299 4.40 -9.80 -6.36
CA MET A 299 3.80 -10.13 -7.67
C MET A 299 2.33 -10.54 -7.58
N TRP A 300 1.85 -10.95 -6.40
CA TRP A 300 0.44 -11.22 -6.15
C TRP A 300 -0.46 -10.02 -6.45
N ILE A 301 0.09 -8.79 -6.50
CA ILE A 301 -0.67 -7.58 -6.91
C ILE A 301 -1.28 -7.72 -8.31
N LEU A 302 -0.70 -8.54 -9.19
CA LEU A 302 -1.17 -8.76 -10.55
C LEU A 302 -2.56 -9.40 -10.61
N LEU A 303 -2.99 -10.10 -9.55
CA LEU A 303 -4.35 -10.66 -9.44
C LEU A 303 -5.43 -9.58 -9.30
N LEU A 304 -5.06 -8.38 -8.84
CA LEU A 304 -5.99 -7.29 -8.65
C LEU A 304 -6.31 -6.58 -9.95
N SER A 305 -7.48 -5.95 -10.05
CA SER A 305 -7.81 -5.10 -11.19
C SER A 305 -6.88 -3.88 -11.25
N ARG A 306 -6.59 -3.36 -12.46
CA ARG A 306 -5.68 -2.21 -12.66
C ARG A 306 -5.97 -1.03 -11.73
N GLY A 307 -7.24 -0.69 -11.50
CA GLY A 307 -7.63 0.40 -10.59
C GLY A 307 -7.29 0.13 -9.12
N ARG A 308 -7.37 -1.13 -8.66
CA ARG A 308 -6.96 -1.55 -7.32
C ARG A 308 -5.44 -1.61 -7.20
N GLN A 309 -4.74 -2.10 -8.24
CA GLN A 309 -3.28 -2.09 -8.30
C GLN A 309 -2.74 -0.68 -8.06
N VAL A 310 -3.23 0.32 -8.82
CA VAL A 310 -2.83 1.73 -8.63
C VAL A 310 -3.09 2.22 -7.20
N ALA A 311 -4.26 1.92 -6.65
CA ALA A 311 -4.62 2.39 -5.31
C ALA A 311 -3.68 1.85 -4.23
N ILE A 312 -3.36 0.55 -4.31
CA ILE A 312 -2.51 -0.15 -3.36
C ILE A 312 -1.04 0.22 -3.58
N SER A 313 -0.56 0.28 -4.82
CA SER A 313 0.80 0.75 -5.14
C SER A 313 1.07 2.15 -4.58
N LEU A 314 0.13 3.09 -4.75
CA LEU A 314 0.29 4.44 -4.22
C LEU A 314 0.20 4.49 -2.69
N PHE A 315 -0.59 3.61 -2.08
CA PHE A 315 -0.60 3.47 -0.62
C PHE A 315 0.73 2.92 -0.09
N GLN A 316 1.23 1.82 -0.65
CA GLN A 316 2.53 1.25 -0.30
C GLN A 316 3.67 2.22 -0.53
N PHE A 317 3.66 2.93 -1.67
CA PHE A 317 4.64 3.97 -1.97
C PHE A 317 4.71 5.05 -0.88
N ARG A 318 3.57 5.54 -0.40
CA ARG A 318 3.52 6.54 0.68
C ARG A 318 4.16 6.01 1.96
N LEU A 319 3.86 4.76 2.34
CA LEU A 319 4.45 4.13 3.51
C LEU A 319 5.96 3.91 3.34
N ALA A 320 6.40 3.49 2.16
CA ALA A 320 7.80 3.25 1.84
C ALA A 320 8.60 4.56 1.91
N VAL A 321 8.13 5.63 1.26
CA VAL A 321 8.77 6.96 1.30
C VAL A 321 8.85 7.48 2.73
N TYR A 322 7.79 7.30 3.52
CA TYR A 322 7.79 7.69 4.93
C TYR A 322 8.84 6.92 5.76
N SER A 323 8.97 5.61 5.52
CA SER A 323 9.96 4.76 6.20
C SER A 323 11.38 5.15 5.80
N VAL A 324 11.64 5.34 4.52
CA VAL A 324 12.94 5.81 4.00
C VAL A 324 13.31 7.17 4.58
N TRP A 325 12.36 8.09 4.70
CA TRP A 325 12.57 9.39 5.33
C TRP A 325 12.96 9.27 6.81
N LYS A 326 12.31 8.38 7.56
CA LYS A 326 12.68 8.10 8.96
C LYS A 326 14.09 7.55 9.07
N ILE A 327 14.48 6.59 8.22
CA ILE A 327 15.84 6.03 8.17
C ILE A 327 16.85 7.15 7.89
N TYR A 328 16.59 7.96 6.86
CA TYR A 328 17.44 9.09 6.49
C TYR A 328 17.67 10.06 7.67
N LYS A 329 16.60 10.44 8.38
CA LYS A 329 16.72 11.29 9.58
C LYS A 329 17.51 10.61 10.71
N SER A 330 17.28 9.32 10.96
CA SER A 330 17.97 8.59 12.03
C SER A 330 19.48 8.45 11.79
N ARG A 331 19.92 8.47 10.52
CA ARG A 331 21.33 8.40 10.13
C ARG A 331 22.01 9.78 10.04
N GLY A 332 21.42 10.80 10.66
CA GLY A 332 21.97 12.17 10.64
C GLY A 332 21.73 12.92 9.33
N GLY A 333 20.79 12.47 8.51
CA GLY A 333 20.37 13.19 7.31
C GLY A 333 19.96 14.62 7.64
N ARG A 334 20.49 15.59 6.90
CA ARG A 334 20.22 17.01 7.14
C ARG A 334 18.74 17.28 6.91
N SER A 335 18.04 17.75 7.95
CA SER A 335 16.70 18.30 7.86
C SER A 335 16.74 19.78 8.21
N ILE A 336 15.99 20.60 7.49
CA ILE A 336 15.79 22.01 7.86
C ILE A 336 15.14 22.01 9.25
N LYS A 337 15.86 22.52 10.27
CA LYS A 337 15.31 22.68 11.62
C LYS A 337 14.21 23.73 11.54
N TYR A 338 12.97 23.34 11.83
CA TYR A 338 11.86 24.30 11.91
C TYR A 338 12.08 25.18 13.14
N VAL A 339 12.36 26.47 12.92
CA VAL A 339 12.57 27.47 13.98
C VAL A 339 11.24 27.87 14.64
N PHE A 340 10.10 27.57 14.03
CA PHE A 340 8.78 27.86 14.59
C PHE A 340 8.29 26.70 15.49
N ARG A 341 8.61 26.78 16.78
CA ARG A 341 7.72 26.25 17.83
C ARG A 341 6.63 27.31 18.04
N LEU A 342 5.40 26.99 17.65
CA LEU A 342 4.19 27.68 18.12
C LEU A 342 3.51 26.77 19.15
#